data_AF-A0A9E3EEI1-F1
#
_entry.id   AF-A0A9E3EEI1-F1
#
_cell.length_a   1.000
_cell.length_b   1.000
_cell.length_c   1.000
_cell.angle_alpha   90.00
_cell.angle_beta   90.00
_cell.angle_gamma   90.00
#
_symmetry.space_group_name_H-M   'P 1'
#
loop_
_entity.id
_entity.type
_entity.pdbx_description
1 polymer ?
#
loop_
_entity_poly.entity_id
_entity_poly.type
_entity_poly.pdbx_seq_one_letter_code
_entity_poly.pdbx_strand_id
1 'polypeptide(L)'
;GSSPVVSTLLLVVGILLLVAAVRKWRKDEDPDDPPPQWVQSIEKVSPVKALGLGALLVAIGPKLWVFTLLALAVVSAAEMGQVRNIAAYIGFIILAQIALIPAVLVYALAPQAAGAILRRALGWLTQYNRPISLVVPRVFGLYFTWNGIKGLLT
;
A
#
# COMPACT_ATOMS: atom_id res chain seq x y z
N GLY A 1 0.22 -21.80 -6.84
CA GLY A 1 -0.90 -21.65 -5.88
C GLY A 1 -0.61 -20.47 -4.99
N SER A 2 -1.59 -19.61 -4.76
CA SER A 2 -1.50 -18.56 -3.74
C SER A 2 -1.34 -19.25 -2.38
N SER A 3 -0.45 -18.75 -1.52
CA SER A 3 -0.30 -19.32 -0.17
C SER A 3 -1.67 -19.34 0.53
N PRO A 4 -2.14 -20.46 1.10
CA PRO A 4 -3.43 -20.54 1.79
C PRO A 4 -3.60 -19.46 2.86
N VAL A 5 -2.50 -19.07 3.48
CA VAL A 5 -2.43 -17.96 4.45
C VAL A 5 -2.78 -16.63 3.79
N VAL A 6 -2.21 -16.33 2.63
CA VAL A 6 -2.47 -15.09 1.88
C VAL A 6 -3.92 -15.04 1.40
N SER A 7 -4.43 -16.15 0.85
CA SER A 7 -5.81 -16.23 0.38
C SER A 7 -6.82 -16.08 1.54
N THR A 8 -6.54 -16.69 2.70
CA THR A 8 -7.34 -16.53 3.92
C THR A 8 -7.31 -15.10 4.43
N LEU A 9 -6.14 -14.46 4.48
CA LEU A 9 -6.01 -13.07 4.90
C LEU A 9 -6.79 -12.12 3.97
N LEU A 10 -6.65 -12.28 2.65
CA LEU A 10 -7.41 -11.49 1.68
C LEU A 10 -8.92 -11.67 1.86
N LEU A 11 -9.38 -12.90 2.09
CA LEU A 11 -10.78 -13.18 2.32
C LEU A 11 -11.29 -12.50 3.60
N VAL A 12 -10.58 -12.65 4.71
CA VAL A 12 -10.93 -12.03 6.00
C VAL A 12 -10.98 -10.50 5.87
N VAL A 13 -9.95 -9.89 5.28
CA VAL A 13 -9.90 -8.44 5.05
C VAL A 13 -11.05 -8.00 4.14
N GLY A 14 -11.33 -8.74 3.08
CA GLY A 14 -12.44 -8.46 2.17
C GLY A 14 -13.79 -8.43 2.89
N ILE A 15 -14.08 -9.45 3.71
CA ILE A 15 -15.30 -9.53 4.51
C ILE A 15 -15.39 -8.37 5.50
N LEU A 16 -14.30 -8.06 6.22
CA LEU A 16 -14.27 -6.95 7.18
C LEU A 16 -14.57 -5.60 6.52
N LEU A 17 -14.03 -5.36 5.32
CA LEU A 17 -14.30 -4.13 4.55
C LEU A 17 -15.78 -4.04 4.11
N LEU A 18 -16.37 -5.15 3.67
CA LEU A 18 -17.79 -5.19 3.32
C LEU A 18 -18.69 -4.94 4.53
N VAL A 19 -18.38 -5.55 5.68
CA VAL A 19 -19.08 -5.30 6.94
C VAL A 19 -18.95 -3.83 7.34
N ALA A 20 -17.77 -3.23 7.22
CA ALA A 20 -17.56 -1.81 7.51
C ALA A 20 -18.41 -0.90 6.60
N ALA A 21 -18.48 -1.20 5.29
CA ALA A 21 -19.32 -0.46 4.36
C ALA A 21 -20.82 -0.56 4.72
N VAL A 22 -21.31 -1.75 5.07
CA VAL A 22 -22.72 -1.95 5.45
C VAL A 22 -23.04 -1.24 6.76
N ARG A 23 -22.15 -1.33 7.76
CA ARG A 23 -22.31 -0.60 9.03
C ARG A 23 -22.37 0.90 8.81
N LYS A 24 -21.45 1.44 7.99
CA LYS A 24 -21.41 2.88 7.69
C LYS A 24 -22.61 3.34 6.87
N TRP A 25 -23.14 2.50 5.98
CA TRP A 25 -24.36 2.78 5.24
C TRP A 25 -25.61 2.84 6.13
N ARG A 26 -25.64 2.04 7.20
CA ARG A 26 -26.74 2.01 8.18
C ARG A 26 -26.71 3.12 9.22
N LYS A 27 -25.59 3.84 9.36
CA LYS A 27 -25.47 4.95 10.32
C LYS A 27 -25.96 6.24 9.64
N ASP A 28 -26.91 6.92 10.27
CA ASP A 28 -27.38 8.22 9.77
C ASP A 28 -26.27 9.27 9.78
N GLU A 29 -26.45 10.28 8.93
CA GLU A 29 -25.49 11.37 8.72
C GLU A 29 -25.64 12.36 9.88
N ASP A 30 -24.69 12.33 10.82
CA ASP A 30 -24.58 13.35 11.87
C ASP A 30 -23.74 14.52 11.33
N PRO A 31 -24.29 15.75 11.23
CA PRO A 31 -23.56 16.93 10.79
C PRO A 31 -22.35 17.27 11.68
N ASP A 32 -22.35 16.84 12.95
CA ASP A 32 -21.32 17.11 13.95
C ASP A 32 -20.36 15.92 14.19
N ASP A 33 -20.40 14.88 13.35
CA ASP A 33 -19.51 13.72 13.51
C ASP A 33 -18.03 14.19 13.41
N PRO A 34 -17.18 13.88 14.40
CA PRO A 34 -15.80 14.34 14.42
C PRO A 34 -15.00 13.81 13.20
N PRO A 35 -13.84 14.42 12.88
CA PRO A 35 -13.02 14.00 11.75
C PRO A 35 -12.78 12.49 11.77
N PRO A 36 -12.91 11.80 10.63
CA PRO A 36 -12.88 10.34 10.60
C PRO A 36 -11.55 9.80 11.15
N GLN A 37 -11.62 8.74 11.96
CA GLN A 37 -10.47 8.18 12.67
C GLN A 37 -9.31 7.77 11.75
N TRP A 38 -9.60 7.36 10.51
CA TRP A 38 -8.56 6.98 9.55
C TRP A 38 -7.75 8.19 9.06
N VAL A 39 -8.37 9.38 8.94
CA VAL A 39 -7.67 10.64 8.61
C VAL A 39 -6.78 11.04 9.78
N GLN A 40 -7.32 11.04 10.99
CA GLN A 40 -6.54 11.34 12.20
C GLN A 40 -5.36 10.37 12.39
N SER A 41 -5.53 9.12 11.97
CA SER A 41 -4.47 8.11 12.07
C SER A 41 -3.31 8.44 11.15
N ILE A 42 -3.57 8.89 9.93
CA ILE A 42 -2.53 9.27 8.95
C ILE A 42 -1.67 10.42 9.48
N GLU A 43 -2.29 11.44 10.08
CA GLU A 43 -1.57 12.60 10.65
C GLU A 43 -0.66 12.21 11.83
N LYS A 44 -1.00 11.13 12.54
CA LYS A 44 -0.30 10.67 13.74
C LYS A 44 0.70 9.54 13.46
N VAL A 45 0.89 9.13 12.20
CA VAL A 45 1.89 8.12 11.85
C VAL A 45 3.28 8.71 12.08
N SER A 46 4.03 8.12 13.02
CA SER A 46 5.43 8.45 13.21
C SER A 46 6.29 7.93 12.04
N PRO A 47 7.46 8.55 11.74
CA PRO A 47 8.33 8.12 10.66
C PRO A 47 8.71 6.62 10.74
N VAL A 48 8.94 6.11 11.95
CA VAL A 48 9.25 4.69 12.19
C VAL A 48 8.07 3.79 11.80
N LYS A 49 6.84 4.17 12.12
CA LYS A 49 5.64 3.42 11.71
C LYS A 49 5.44 3.46 10.20
N ALA A 50 5.68 4.61 9.56
CA ALA A 50 5.61 4.73 8.10
C ALA A 50 6.63 3.81 7.41
N LEU A 51 7.88 3.79 7.90
CA LEU A 51 8.91 2.86 7.41
C LEU A 51 8.50 1.40 7.60
N GLY A 52 7.97 1.04 8.78
CA GLY A 52 7.50 -0.31 9.06
C GLY A 52 6.35 -0.75 8.13
N LEU A 53 5.38 0.13 7.87
CA LEU A 53 4.28 -0.13 6.93
C LEU A 53 4.80 -0.30 5.50
N GLY A 54 5.74 0.55 5.06
CA GLY A 54 6.38 0.41 3.76
C GLY A 54 7.14 -0.91 3.61
N ALA A 55 7.93 -1.29 4.61
CA ALA A 55 8.66 -2.55 4.63
C ALA A 55 7.71 -3.76 4.58
N LEU A 56 6.60 -3.72 5.34
CA LEU A 56 5.58 -4.75 5.32
C LEU A 56 4.94 -4.88 3.94
N LEU A 57 4.57 -3.75 3.31
CA LEU A 57 3.99 -3.74 1.96
C LEU A 57 4.92 -4.37 0.92
N VAL A 58 6.22 -4.08 1.00
CA VAL A 58 7.22 -4.71 0.13
C VAL A 58 7.33 -6.21 0.43
N ALA A 59 7.40 -6.58 1.71
CA ALA A 59 7.54 -7.97 2.14
C ALA A 59 6.39 -8.86 1.65
N ILE A 60 5.15 -8.37 1.71
CA ILE A 60 3.97 -9.16 1.30
C ILE A 60 3.64 -9.06 -0.19
N GLY A 61 4.33 -8.20 -0.96
CA GLY A 61 4.01 -7.92 -2.36
C GLY A 61 4.69 -8.92 -3.31
N PRO A 62 4.04 -10.02 -3.75
CA PRO A 62 4.70 -11.09 -4.49
C PRO A 62 5.20 -10.58 -5.85
N LYS A 63 4.45 -9.64 -6.44
CA LYS A 63 4.81 -8.97 -7.69
C LYS A 63 6.14 -8.21 -7.60
N LEU A 64 6.46 -7.64 -6.44
CA LEU A 64 7.74 -6.95 -6.22
C LEU A 64 8.88 -7.97 -6.15
N TRP A 65 8.67 -9.07 -5.42
CA TRP A 65 9.66 -10.14 -5.28
C TRP A 65 9.99 -10.85 -6.59
N VAL A 66 9.02 -11.05 -7.49
CA VAL A 66 9.27 -11.74 -8.78
C VAL A 66 10.40 -11.07 -9.56
N PHE A 67 10.36 -9.75 -9.76
CA PHE A 67 11.39 -9.04 -10.53
C PHE A 67 12.72 -9.01 -9.79
N THR A 68 12.70 -8.81 -8.47
CA THR A 68 13.89 -8.78 -7.62
C THR A 68 14.63 -10.12 -7.64
N LEU A 69 13.90 -11.23 -7.51
CA LEU A 69 14.48 -12.58 -7.52
C LEU A 69 14.98 -12.98 -8.91
N LEU A 70 14.28 -12.58 -9.98
CA LEU A 70 14.74 -12.80 -11.35
C LEU A 70 16.05 -12.06 -11.63
N ALA A 71 16.14 -10.78 -11.25
CA ALA A 71 17.37 -10.01 -11.41
C ALA A 71 18.53 -10.62 -10.60
N LEU A 72 18.27 -11.07 -9.37
CA LEU A 72 19.27 -11.76 -8.55
C LEU A 72 19.78 -13.03 -9.23
N ALA A 73 18.87 -13.86 -9.78
CA ALA A 73 19.24 -15.08 -10.47
C ALA A 73 20.13 -14.79 -11.69
N VAL A 74 19.73 -13.84 -12.54
CA VAL A 74 20.49 -13.42 -13.74
C VAL A 74 21.88 -12.90 -13.36
N VAL A 75 21.96 -12.03 -12.34
CA VAL A 75 23.24 -11.46 -11.90
C VAL A 75 24.14 -12.52 -11.27
N SER A 76 23.60 -13.44 -10.46
CA SER A 76 24.39 -14.51 -9.84
C SER A 76 24.96 -15.50 -10.86
N ALA A 77 24.23 -15.76 -11.94
CA ALA A 77 24.63 -16.71 -12.98
C ALA A 77 25.70 -16.17 -13.94
N ALA A 78 25.99 -14.87 -13.91
CA ALA A 78 26.90 -14.24 -14.86
C ALA A 78 28.41 -14.45 -14.55
N GLU A 79 28.73 -15.17 -13.47
CA GLU A 79 30.11 -15.54 -13.05
C GLU A 79 31.13 -14.37 -13.03
N MET A 80 30.66 -13.13 -12.85
CA MET A 80 31.48 -11.91 -12.97
C MET A 80 32.35 -11.60 -11.74
N GLY A 81 32.35 -12.48 -10.72
CA GLY A 81 32.94 -12.23 -9.40
C GLY A 81 32.00 -11.45 -8.45
N GLN A 82 32.18 -11.66 -7.14
CA GLN A 82 31.25 -11.19 -6.10
C GLN A 82 31.04 -9.67 -6.11
N VAL A 83 32.11 -8.89 -6.22
CA VAL A 83 32.04 -7.42 -6.21
C VAL A 83 31.23 -6.88 -7.41
N ARG A 84 31.45 -7.45 -8.60
CA ARG A 84 30.77 -7.02 -9.83
C ARG A 84 29.30 -7.41 -9.82
N ASN A 85 28.96 -8.57 -9.26
CA ASN A 85 27.58 -9.00 -9.04
C ASN A 85 26.85 -8.05 -8.08
N ILE A 86 27.47 -7.69 -6.95
CA ILE A 86 26.88 -6.72 -6.01
C ILE A 86 26.63 -5.38 -6.70
N ALA A 87 27.62 -4.86 -7.44
CA ALA A 87 27.48 -3.60 -8.16
C ALA A 87 26.35 -3.63 -9.22
N ALA A 88 26.26 -4.72 -10.00
CA ALA A 88 25.21 -4.90 -11.00
C ALA A 88 23.81 -4.94 -10.37
N TYR A 89 23.69 -5.62 -9.22
CA TYR A 89 22.42 -5.71 -8.51
C TYR A 89 22.01 -4.38 -7.87
N ILE A 90 22.95 -3.62 -7.31
CA ILE A 90 22.69 -2.25 -6.84
C ILE A 90 22.21 -1.36 -8.00
N GLY A 91 22.86 -1.45 -9.18
CA GLY A 91 22.44 -0.74 -10.38
C GLY A 91 21.01 -1.09 -10.79
N PHE A 92 20.64 -2.37 -10.77
CA PHE A 92 19.27 -2.82 -11.00
C PHE A 92 18.28 -2.20 -10.00
N ILE A 93 18.59 -2.17 -8.70
CA ILE A 93 17.72 -1.58 -7.68
C ILE A 93 17.49 -0.09 -7.96
N ILE A 94 18.56 0.67 -8.28
CA ILE A 94 18.46 2.10 -8.58
C ILE A 94 17.56 2.34 -9.80
N LEU A 95 17.75 1.55 -10.87
CA LEU A 95 16.93 1.64 -12.07
C LEU A 95 15.46 1.28 -11.80
N ALA A 96 15.20 0.22 -11.03
CA ALA A 96 13.86 -0.20 -10.66
C ALA A 96 13.12 0.85 -9.82
N GLN A 97 13.87 1.69 -9.08
CA GLN A 97 13.33 2.74 -8.22
C GLN A 97 13.42 4.15 -8.83
N ILE A 98 13.79 4.28 -10.11
CA ILE A 98 14.05 5.58 -10.74
C ILE A 98 12.84 6.52 -10.74
N ALA A 99 11.61 5.99 -10.75
CA ALA A 99 10.40 6.81 -10.64
C ALA A 99 10.08 7.17 -9.17
N LEU A 100 10.49 6.33 -8.22
CA LEU A 100 10.14 6.46 -6.81
C LEU A 100 11.11 7.38 -6.06
N ILE A 101 12.43 7.21 -6.29
CA ILE A 101 13.48 7.96 -5.59
C ILE A 101 13.32 9.48 -5.79
N PRO A 102 13.14 10.01 -7.02
CA PRO A 102 12.95 11.44 -7.22
C PRO A 102 11.67 11.96 -6.57
N ALA A 103 10.57 11.20 -6.62
CA ALA A 103 9.31 11.59 -5.99
C ALA A 103 9.48 11.73 -4.47
N VAL A 104 10.18 10.78 -3.84
CA VAL A 104 10.49 10.81 -2.40
C VAL A 104 11.45 11.96 -2.07
N LEU A 105 12.49 12.19 -2.90
CA LEU A 105 13.44 13.29 -2.70
C LEU A 105 12.77 14.66 -2.81
N VAL A 106 11.90 14.87 -3.81
CA VAL A 106 11.13 16.11 -3.96
C VAL A 106 10.26 16.34 -2.72
N TYR A 107 9.60 15.30 -2.23
CA TYR A 107 8.81 15.39 -0.99
C TYR A 107 9.68 15.73 0.23
N ALA A 108 10.88 15.15 0.34
CA ALA A 108 11.79 15.38 1.46
C ALA A 108 12.42 16.78 1.44
N LEU A 109 12.75 17.31 0.26
CA LEU A 109 13.45 18.60 0.08
C LEU A 109 12.50 19.80 0.04
N ALA A 110 11.23 19.61 -0.31
CA ALA A 110 10.21 20.67 -0.36
C ALA A 110 9.05 20.43 0.62
N PRO A 111 9.31 20.31 1.94
CA PRO A 111 8.30 19.93 2.93
C PRO A 111 7.15 20.96 3.03
N GLN A 112 7.43 22.23 2.74
CA GLN A 112 6.43 23.30 2.78
C GLN A 112 5.40 23.20 1.65
N ALA A 113 5.87 22.96 0.42
CA ALA A 113 5.00 22.75 -0.74
C ALA A 113 4.23 21.42 -0.62
N ALA A 114 4.91 20.36 -0.19
CA ALA A 114 4.31 19.07 0.09
C ALA A 114 3.23 19.16 1.17
N GLY A 115 3.48 19.90 2.25
CA GLY A 115 2.51 20.13 3.32
C GLY A 115 1.26 20.88 2.85
N ALA A 116 1.40 21.86 1.95
CA ALA A 116 0.27 22.59 1.40
C ALA A 116 -0.62 21.70 0.51
N ILE A 117 -0.02 20.87 -0.35
CA ILE A 117 -0.74 19.90 -1.18
C ILE A 117 -1.41 18.85 -0.30
N LEU A 118 -0.70 18.33 0.71
CA LEU A 118 -1.23 17.33 1.62
C LEU A 118 -2.44 17.86 2.40
N ARG A 119 -2.38 19.10 2.92
CA ARG A 119 -3.52 19.73 3.60
C ARG A 119 -4.73 19.89 2.68
N ARG A 120 -4.54 20.26 1.41
CA ARG A 120 -5.64 20.33 0.43
C ARG A 120 -6.25 18.96 0.16
N ALA A 121 -5.42 17.95 -0.04
CA ALA A 121 -5.87 16.58 -0.23
C ALA A 121 -6.63 16.06 1.01
N LEU A 122 -6.12 16.33 2.21
CA LEU A 122 -6.78 15.95 3.47
C LEU A 122 -8.13 16.63 3.63
N GLY A 123 -8.22 17.93 3.29
CA GLY A 123 -9.47 18.68 3.28
C GLY A 123 -10.51 18.07 2.33
N TRP A 124 -10.10 17.74 1.10
CA TRP A 124 -10.95 17.05 0.13
C TRP A 124 -11.41 15.67 0.63
N LEU A 125 -10.49 14.87 1.19
CA LEU A 125 -10.81 13.55 1.76
C LEU A 125 -11.79 13.63 2.93
N THR A 126 -11.67 14.68 3.74
CA THR A 126 -12.59 14.92 4.87
C THR A 126 -13.97 15.35 4.36
N GLN A 127 -14.02 16.22 3.35
CA GLN A 127 -15.27 16.65 2.70
C GLN A 127 -16.01 15.48 2.03
N TYR A 128 -15.29 14.62 1.31
CA TYR A 128 -15.86 13.45 0.62
C TYR A 128 -15.82 12.16 1.47
N ASN A 129 -15.67 12.29 2.79
CA ASN A 129 -15.49 11.17 3.71
C ASN A 129 -16.59 10.11 3.60
N ARG A 130 -17.86 10.52 3.44
CA ARG A 130 -19.00 9.59 3.36
C ARG A 130 -19.00 8.78 2.06
N PRO A 131 -18.94 9.38 0.86
CA PRO A 131 -18.75 8.64 -0.40
C PRO A 131 -17.53 7.72 -0.35
N ILE A 132 -16.37 8.21 0.10
CA ILE A 132 -15.13 7.44 0.15
C ILE A 132 -15.28 6.24 1.09
N SER A 133 -15.80 6.46 2.30
CA SER A 133 -15.97 5.40 3.30
C SER A 133 -17.03 4.36 2.92
N LEU A 134 -17.89 4.64 1.94
CA LEU A 134 -18.87 3.68 1.42
C LEU A 134 -18.33 2.96 0.18
N VAL A 135 -17.75 3.70 -0.77
CA VAL A 135 -17.31 3.17 -2.06
C VAL A 135 -16.00 2.39 -1.92
N VAL A 136 -15.01 2.93 -1.21
CA VAL A 136 -13.69 2.29 -1.08
C VAL A 136 -13.80 0.92 -0.43
N PRO A 137 -14.43 0.74 0.75
CA PRO A 137 -14.52 -0.59 1.36
C PRO A 137 -15.41 -1.54 0.56
N ARG A 138 -16.39 -1.06 -0.22
CA ARG A 138 -17.16 -1.92 -1.14
C ARG A 138 -16.31 -2.45 -2.28
N VAL A 139 -15.62 -1.57 -3.00
CA VAL A 139 -14.81 -1.95 -4.16
C VAL A 139 -13.67 -2.88 -3.73
N PHE A 140 -12.90 -2.48 -2.71
CA PHE A 140 -11.80 -3.30 -2.21
C PHE A 140 -12.30 -4.55 -1.48
N GLY A 141 -13.42 -4.47 -0.77
CA GLY A 141 -14.04 -5.61 -0.11
C GLY A 141 -14.46 -6.70 -1.09
N LEU A 142 -15.14 -6.33 -2.18
CA LEU A 142 -15.51 -7.26 -3.27
C LEU A 142 -14.26 -7.83 -3.95
N TYR A 143 -13.28 -6.98 -4.27
CA TYR A 143 -12.05 -7.40 -4.92
C TYR A 143 -11.24 -8.39 -4.07
N PHE A 144 -11.01 -8.11 -2.79
CA PHE A 144 -10.25 -9.00 -1.92
C PHE A 144 -11.01 -10.29 -1.57
N THR A 145 -12.33 -10.22 -1.39
CA THR A 145 -13.16 -11.42 -1.20
C THR A 145 -13.06 -12.33 -2.42
N TRP A 146 -13.18 -11.76 -3.63
CA TRP A 146 -13.07 -12.51 -4.88
C TRP A 146 -11.68 -13.16 -5.06
N ASN A 147 -10.60 -12.41 -4.80
CA ASN A 147 -9.25 -12.96 -4.89
C ASN A 147 -8.95 -14.00 -3.80
N GLY A 148 -9.49 -13.80 -2.59
CA GLY A 148 -9.36 -14.75 -1.49
C GLY A 148 -10.06 -16.08 -1.81
N ILE A 149 -11.29 -16.03 -2.31
CA ILE A 149 -12.02 -17.22 -2.77
C ILE A 149 -11.26 -17.92 -3.89
N LYS A 150 -10.87 -17.19 -4.94
CA LYS A 150 -10.09 -17.78 -6.04
C LYS A 150 -8.82 -18.44 -5.54
N GLY A 151 -8.06 -17.76 -4.69
CA GLY A 151 -6.79 -18.27 -4.16
C GLY A 151 -6.92 -19.41 -3.16
N LEU A 152 -8.12 -19.70 -2.63
CA LEU A 152 -8.39 -20.91 -1.83
C LEU A 152 -8.85 -22.09 -2.69
N LEU A 153 -9.44 -21.82 -3.86
CA LEU A 153 -9.95 -22.84 -4.78
C LEU A 153 -8.90 -23.31 -5.80
N THR A 154 -7.77 -22.60 -5.95
CA THR A 154 -6.67 -22.89 -6.90
C THR A 154 -5.35 -23.18 -6.21
#